data_AF-R0M880-F1
#
_entry.id   AF-R0M880-F1
#
_cell.length_a   1.000
_cell.length_b   1.000
_cell.length_c   1.000
_cell.angle_alpha   90.00
_cell.angle_beta   90.00
_cell.angle_gamma   90.00
#
_symmetry.space_group_name_H-M   'P 1'
#
loop_
_entity.id
_entity.type
_entity.pdbx_description
1 polymer ?
#
loop_
_entity_poly.entity_id
_entity_poly.type
_entity_poly.pdbx_seq_one_letter_code
_entity_poly.pdbx_strand_id
1 'polypeptide(L)' 'MDLFSPYYDLVKQLFPNAKIVLDCFHIVQHLSRAMSRVRVQIMNQFERKSHEYKAIKRY' A
#
# COMPACT_ATOMS: atom_id res chain seq x y z
N MET A 1 6.12 0.18 12.00
CA MET A 1 6.51 -1.22 12.25
C MET A 1 6.19 -2.04 11.02
N ASP A 2 7.10 -2.04 10.06
CA ASP A 2 7.09 -3.04 9.00
C ASP A 2 7.56 -4.35 9.64
N LEU A 3 6.68 -5.35 9.63
CA LEU A 3 7.01 -6.64 10.19
C LEU A 3 8.06 -7.29 9.28
N PHE A 4 9.31 -7.15 9.66
CA PHE A 4 10.44 -7.77 8.97
C PHE A 4 10.19 -9.29 8.98
N SER A 5 10.22 -9.91 7.79
CA SER A 5 9.76 -11.29 7.52
C SER A 5 10.13 -12.33 8.59
N PRO A 6 11.37 -12.39 9.13
CA PRO A 6 11.73 -13.40 10.13
C PRO A 6 11.02 -13.23 11.49
N TYR A 7 10.50 -12.05 11.82
CA TYR A 7 9.68 -11.89 13.02
C TYR A 7 8.31 -12.54 12.86
N TYR A 8 7.77 -12.65 11.64
CA TYR A 8 6.49 -13.31 11.44
C TYR A 8 6.58 -14.81 11.74
N ASP A 9 7.67 -15.44 11.30
CA ASP A 9 7.93 -16.85 11.56
C ASP A 9 8.17 -17.11 13.06
N LEU A 10 8.94 -16.23 13.71
CA LEU A 10 9.18 -16.30 15.14
C LEU A 10 7.90 -16.11 15.97
N VAL A 11 7.07 -15.11 15.62
CA VAL A 11 5.79 -14.85 16.33
C VAL A 11 4.81 -16.00 16.15
N LYS A 12 4.77 -16.64 14.96
CA LYS A 12 3.97 -17.86 14.75
C LYS A 12 4.46 -19.04 15.59
N GLN A 13 5.78 -19.18 15.79
CA GLN A 13 6.34 -20.25 16.62
C GLN A 13 6.08 -20.02 18.12
N LEU A 14 6.24 -18.79 18.61
CA LEU A 14 6.05 -18.46 20.03
C LEU A 14 4.58 -18.32 20.43
N PHE A 15 3.72 -17.86 19.52
CA PHE A 15 2.31 -17.60 19.78
C PHE A 15 1.41 -18.21 18.70
N PRO A 16 1.35 -19.55 18.60
CA PRO A 16 0.63 -20.25 17.53
C PRO A 16 -0.88 -19.96 17.49
N ASN A 17 -1.45 -19.51 18.62
CA ASN A 17 -2.88 -19.18 18.75
C ASN A 17 -3.17 -17.66 18.79
N ALA A 18 -2.14 -16.80 18.70
CA ALA A 18 -2.35 -15.36 18.75
C ALA A 18 -2.83 -14.82 17.39
N LYS A 19 -3.89 -14.01 17.41
CA LYS A 19 -4.30 -13.24 16.24
C LYS A 19 -3.32 -12.09 16.03
N ILE A 20 -2.42 -12.24 15.06
CA ILE A 20 -1.50 -11.18 14.65
C ILE A 20 -2.34 -10.07 13.99
N VAL A 21 -2.66 -9.03 14.76
CA VAL A 21 -3.25 -7.82 14.20
C VAL A 21 -2.11 -6.97 13.69
N LEU A 22 -1.83 -7.10 12.39
CA LEU A 22 -0.98 -6.14 11.69
C LEU A 22 -1.60 -4.76 11.87
N ASP A 23 -0.77 -3.79 12.26
CA ASP A 23 -1.22 -2.42 12.48
C ASP A 23 -1.94 -1.91 11.22
N CYS A 24 -3.24 -1.66 11.34
CA CYS A 24 -4.12 -1.24 10.26
C CYS A 24 -3.59 0.02 9.56
N PHE A 25 -2.86 0.87 10.28
CA PHE A 25 -2.19 2.03 9.70
C PHE A 25 -1.20 1.62 8.61
N HIS A 26 -0.39 0.58 8.85
CA HIS A 26 0.59 0.10 7.89
C HIS A 26 -0.07 -0.56 6.68
N ILE A 27 -1.15 -1.31 6.88
CA ILE A 27 -1.93 -1.90 5.78
C ILE A 27 -2.51 -0.80 4.89
N VAL A 28 -3.20 0.18 5.49
CA VAL A 28 -3.78 1.31 4.74
C VAL A 28 -2.71 2.16 4.08
N GLN A 29 -1.57 2.37 4.74
CA GLN A 29 -0.43 3.09 4.17
C GLN A 29 0.17 2.37 2.94
N HIS A 30 0.41 1.06 3.05
CA HIS A 30 0.95 0.27 1.94
C HIS A 30 -0.02 0.22 0.76
N LEU A 31 -1.32 0.06 1.03
CA LEU A 31 -2.37 0.11 0.01
C LEU A 31 -2.44 1.49 -0.66
N SER A 32 -2.45 2.57 0.13
CA SER A 32 -2.47 3.95 -0.37
C SER A 32 -1.26 4.24 -1.28
N ARG A 33 -0.06 3.80 -0.88
CA ARG A 33 1.16 3.91 -1.70
C ARG A 33 1.06 3.09 -2.98
N ALA A 34 0.53 1.88 -2.93
CA ALA A 34 0.31 1.05 -4.12
C ALA A 34 -0.68 1.71 -5.09
N MET A 35 -1.81 2.20 -4.60
CA MET A 35 -2.80 2.94 -5.40
C MET A 35 -2.20 4.20 -6.01
N SER A 36 -1.39 4.95 -5.27
CA SER A 36 -0.72 6.17 -5.76
C SER A 36 0.25 5.86 -6.91
N ARG A 37 0.97 4.73 -6.85
CA ARG A 37 1.84 4.28 -7.96
C ARG A 37 1.03 3.96 -9.20
N VAL A 38 -0.04 3.18 -9.06
CA VAL A 38 -0.93 2.84 -10.18
C VAL A 38 -1.54 4.11 -10.80
N ARG A 39 -1.98 5.05 -9.96
CA ARG A 39 -2.51 6.34 -10.42
C ARG A 39 -1.50 7.11 -11.26
N VAL A 40 -0.25 7.22 -10.80
CA VAL A 40 0.83 7.91 -11.54
C VAL A 40 1.15 7.20 -12.85
N GLN A 41 1.16 5.86 -12.87
CA GLN A 41 1.37 5.09 -14.10
C GLN A 41 0.29 5.38 -15.13
N ILE A 42 -0.98 5.38 -14.71
CA ILE A 42 -2.12 5.73 -15.58
C ILE A 42 -2.02 7.19 -16.03
N MET A 43 -1.72 8.11 -15.11
CA MET A 43 -1.61 9.53 -15.40
C MET A 43 -0.51 9.84 -16.43
N ASN A 44 0.61 9.12 -16.41
CA ASN A 44 1.71 9.27 -17.38
C ASN A 44 1.38 8.74 -18.78
N GLN A 45 0.26 8.02 -18.97
CA GLN A 45 -0.21 7.60 -20.30
C GLN A 45 -0.93 8.73 -21.04
N PHE A 46 -1.34 9.78 -20.34
CA PHE A 46 -2.08 10.91 -20.91
C PHE A 46 -1.20 12.16 -21.03
N GLU A 47 -1.48 13.00 -22.03
CA GLU A 47 -0.83 14.30 -22.14
C GLU A 47 -1.20 15.21 -20.98
N ARG A 48 -0.25 16.02 -20.50
CA ARG A 48 -0.44 16.87 -19.31
C ARG A 48 -1.57 17.89 -19.43
N LYS A 49 -1.96 18.26 -20.65
CA LYS A 49 -3.05 19.22 -20.93
C LYS A 49 -4.42 18.54 -21.09
N SER A 50 -4.43 17.22 -21.24
CA SER A 50 -5.65 16.43 -21.45
C SER A 50 -6.62 16.54 -20.27
N HIS A 51 -7.89 16.31 -20.56
CA HIS A 51 -8.93 16.33 -19.55
C HIS A 51 -8.76 15.16 -18.57
N GLU A 52 -8.38 14.00 -19.08
CA GLU A 52 -8.11 12.73 -18.40
C GLU A 52 -6.98 12.90 -17.37
N TYR A 53 -5.86 13.51 -17.75
CA TYR A 53 -4.77 13.82 -16.84
C TYR A 53 -5.23 14.69 -15.66
N LYS A 54 -6.03 15.74 -15.93
CA LYS A 54 -6.54 16.65 -14.91
C LYS A 54 -7.54 15.98 -13.97
N ALA A 55 -8.39 15.09 -14.50
CA ALA A 55 -9.35 14.34 -13.71
C ALA A 55 -8.67 13.41 -12.69
N ILE A 56 -7.60 12.73 -13.10
CA ILE A 56 -6.88 11.75 -12.28
C ILE A 56 -5.90 12.44 -11.31
N LYS A 57 -5.43 13.66 -11.60
CA LYS A 57 -4.47 14.40 -10.77
C LYS A 57 -5.03 14.89 -9.43
N ARG A 58 -6.35 15.07 -9.31
CA ARG A 58 -6.97 15.71 -8.13
C ARG A 58 -7.11 14.80 -6.90
N TYR A 59 -6.86 13.50 -7.05
CA TYR A 59 -6.89 12.49 -5.99
C TYR A 59 -5.47 11.96 -5.77
#